data_AF-A0A257XMV9-F1
#
_entry.id   AF-A0A257XMV9-F1
#
_cell.length_a   1.000
_cell.length_b   1.000
_cell.length_c   1.000
_cell.angle_alpha   90.00
_cell.angle_beta   90.00
_cell.angle_gamma   90.00
#
_symmetry.space_group_name_H-M   'P 1'
#
loop_
_entity.id
_entity.type
_entity.pdbx_description
1 polymer ?
#
loop_
_entity_poly.entity_id
_entity_poly.type
_entity_poly.pdbx_seq_one_letter_code
_entity_poly.pdbx_strand_id
1 'polypeptide(L)'
;MRASIASVDRGGGDQDGQRRQLILALAQANCGQQYRAAAQAMGAGQPARQPPRQRNFFEALFGGPVNSEPEEGGPGLDVAPMELPKSSTYRTVCVRTCDGFYFPISYATVPSRFASDDAQCRRLCPATEAQLFSYRNPGEDIQQATSITGKPYMSLPTALMYRKQLVPSCSCRAPGQSWAQALSGLEDASTLQKGDILVTEEQAKEMSQPRPASDPATAGAKGKAAAATPSRPAAAPLDPVPPTSAAPLAPAAEQPGRRPVRVIPAPGGSGSTGQ
;
A
#
# COMPACT_ATOMS: atom_id res chain seq x y z
N MET A 1 -25.76 47.69 29.77
CA MET A 1 -24.43 47.76 29.10
C MET A 1 -23.36 47.46 30.14
N ARG A 2 -22.35 46.64 29.77
CA ARG A 2 -21.16 46.24 30.53
C ARG A 2 -21.30 44.97 31.39
N ALA A 3 -20.97 43.83 30.78
CA ALA A 3 -19.90 42.92 31.25
C ALA A 3 -19.78 41.74 30.28
N SER A 4 -19.09 41.97 29.15
CA SER A 4 -18.74 40.93 28.17
C SER A 4 -17.25 40.99 27.88
N ILE A 5 -16.38 40.69 28.85
CA ILE A 5 -14.96 40.40 28.60
C ILE A 5 -14.33 39.88 29.90
N ALA A 6 -14.26 38.57 30.07
CA ALA A 6 -13.23 37.85 30.86
C ALA A 6 -13.64 36.37 31.02
N SER A 7 -13.47 35.58 29.95
CA SER A 7 -13.39 34.10 30.07
C SER A 7 -12.97 33.49 28.73
N VAL A 8 -11.84 33.93 28.18
CA VAL A 8 -11.10 33.18 27.17
C VAL A 8 -9.63 33.29 27.52
N ASP A 9 -9.22 32.57 28.57
CA ASP A 9 -7.81 32.25 28.81
C ASP A 9 -7.68 30.89 29.49
N ARG A 10 -8.36 29.90 28.91
CA ARG A 10 -8.24 28.48 29.29
C ARG A 10 -8.46 27.62 28.04
N GLY A 11 -7.56 27.76 27.07
CA GLY A 11 -7.65 27.02 25.79
C GLY A 11 -6.31 26.63 25.16
N GLY A 12 -5.17 26.94 25.77
CA GLY A 12 -3.84 26.65 25.20
C GLY A 12 -3.37 25.20 25.39
N GLY A 13 -3.66 24.59 26.54
CA GLY A 13 -3.09 23.27 26.89
C GLY A 13 -3.64 22.10 26.06
N ASP A 14 -4.88 22.18 25.60
CA ASP A 14 -5.52 21.09 24.85
C ASP A 14 -5.06 21.05 23.38
N GLN A 15 -4.85 22.22 22.79
CA GLN A 15 -4.31 22.36 21.43
C GLN A 15 -2.85 21.88 21.36
N ASP A 16 -2.04 22.18 22.37
CA ASP A 16 -0.67 21.69 22.45
C ASP A 16 -0.61 20.17 22.63
N GLY A 17 -1.52 19.59 23.42
CA GLY A 17 -1.67 18.14 23.58
C GLY A 17 -2.07 17.44 22.27
N GLN A 18 -3.07 17.96 21.58
CA GLN A 18 -3.54 17.44 20.30
C GLN A 18 -2.45 17.56 19.21
N ARG A 19 -1.71 18.68 19.18
CA ARG A 19 -0.57 18.87 18.27
C ARG A 19 0.54 17.85 18.53
N ARG A 20 0.85 17.56 19.80
CA ARG A 20 1.84 16.54 20.17
C ARG A 20 1.40 15.14 19.72
N GLN A 21 0.14 14.78 19.94
CA GLN A 21 -0.41 13.50 19.50
C GLN A 21 -0.36 13.36 17.97
N LEU A 22 -0.71 14.41 17.24
CA LEU A 22 -0.64 14.43 15.79
C LEU A 22 0.80 14.25 15.27
N ILE A 23 1.77 14.94 15.86
CA ILE A 23 3.19 14.79 15.48
C ILE A 23 3.70 13.37 15.77
N LEU A 24 3.30 12.76 16.89
CA LEU A 24 3.66 11.38 17.22
C LEU A 24 3.06 10.39 16.22
N ALA A 25 1.79 10.55 15.84
CA ALA A 25 1.15 9.71 14.84
C ALA A 25 1.83 9.82 13.47
N LEU A 26 2.15 11.05 13.03
CA LEU A 26 2.88 11.32 11.78
C LEU A 26 4.30 10.73 11.81
N ALA A 27 4.97 10.76 12.96
CA ALA A 27 6.30 10.17 13.13
C ALA A 27 6.25 8.62 13.05
N GLN A 28 5.25 7.99 13.67
CA GLN A 28 5.04 6.54 13.62
C GLN A 28 4.67 6.05 12.21
N ALA A 29 3.90 6.85 11.47
CA ALA A 29 3.55 6.61 10.07
C ALA A 29 4.66 6.96 9.07
N ASN A 30 5.83 7.39 9.54
CA ASN A 30 7.00 7.70 8.71
C ASN A 30 6.77 8.83 7.67
N CYS A 31 5.90 9.80 7.97
CA CYS A 31 5.49 10.86 7.04
C CYS A 31 6.52 11.99 6.81
N GLY A 32 7.76 11.84 7.29
CA GLY A 32 8.85 12.80 7.06
C GLY A 32 9.86 12.90 8.20
N GLN A 33 11.10 13.30 7.89
CA GLN A 33 12.19 13.42 8.87
C GLN A 33 11.92 14.50 9.92
N GLN A 34 11.20 15.56 9.52
CA GLN A 34 10.79 16.65 10.38
C GLN A 34 9.90 16.20 11.54
N TYR A 35 9.00 15.23 11.33
CA TYR A 35 8.11 14.72 12.38
C TYR A 35 8.84 13.77 13.33
N ARG A 36 9.79 12.97 12.83
CA ARG A 36 10.66 12.13 13.67
C ARG A 36 11.55 12.98 14.57
N ALA A 37 12.19 14.02 14.04
CA ALA A 37 13.02 14.93 14.82
C ALA A 37 12.18 15.69 15.88
N ALA A 38 10.97 16.14 15.52
CA ALA A 38 10.05 16.78 16.46
C ALA A 38 9.59 15.81 17.57
N ALA A 39 9.29 14.54 17.25
CA ALA A 39 8.93 13.52 18.23
C ALA A 39 10.07 13.20 19.20
N GLN A 40 11.31 13.13 18.71
CA GLN A 40 12.50 12.93 19.54
C GLN A 40 12.75 14.12 20.49
N ALA A 41 12.59 15.35 20.00
CA ALA A 41 12.72 16.56 20.82
C ALA A 41 11.65 16.63 21.93
N MET A 42 10.44 16.12 21.67
CA MET A 42 9.36 16.06 22.68
C MET A 42 9.58 14.96 23.75
N GLY A 43 10.43 13.97 23.48
CA GLY A 43 10.80 12.92 24.44
C GLY A 43 11.86 13.34 25.46
N ALA A 44 12.53 14.48 25.27
CA ALA A 44 13.64 14.95 26.09
C ALA A 44 13.22 15.66 27.41
N GLY A 45 11.91 15.71 27.72
CA GLY A 45 11.36 16.48 28.85
C GLY A 45 10.81 15.67 30.04
N GLN A 46 11.09 14.37 30.15
CA GLN A 46 10.62 13.56 31.29
C GLN A 46 11.68 13.54 32.42
N PRO A 47 11.29 13.76 33.70
CA PRO A 47 12.22 13.68 34.81
C PRO A 47 12.70 12.24 35.03
N ALA A 48 13.96 12.13 35.46
CA ALA A 48 14.82 10.96 35.48
C ALA A 48 14.20 9.65 36.00
N ARG A 49 14.25 8.60 35.17
CA ARG A 49 14.30 7.21 35.63
C ARG A 49 15.63 6.59 35.20
N GLN A 50 16.57 6.57 36.15
CA GLN A 50 17.90 5.93 36.14
C GLN A 50 18.85 6.26 34.98
N PRO A 51 20.17 6.36 35.22
CA PRO A 51 21.12 6.61 34.13
C PRO A 51 21.07 5.45 33.13
N PRO A 52 20.96 5.73 31.81
CA PRO A 52 20.99 4.67 30.82
C PRO A 52 22.39 4.05 30.86
N ARG A 53 22.48 2.77 31.24
CA ARG A 53 23.69 1.98 30.97
C ARG A 53 23.95 2.08 29.48
N GLN A 54 25.14 2.55 29.12
CA GLN A 54 25.54 2.72 27.72
C GLN A 54 25.54 1.34 27.07
N ARG A 55 24.52 1.06 26.25
CA ARG A 55 24.44 -0.17 25.46
C ARG A 55 25.48 -0.08 24.37
N ASN A 56 26.30 -1.12 24.24
CA ASN A 56 27.31 -1.16 23.19
C ASN A 56 26.63 -1.34 21.82
N PHE A 57 27.29 -0.87 20.75
CA PHE A 57 26.75 -0.88 19.38
C PHE A 57 26.18 -2.25 18.96
N PHE A 58 26.84 -3.34 19.35
CA PHE A 58 26.38 -4.70 19.05
C PHE A 58 25.08 -5.08 19.79
N GLU A 59 24.85 -4.60 21.01
CA GLU A 59 23.61 -4.87 21.77
C GLU A 59 22.42 -4.05 21.27
N ALA A 60 22.67 -2.92 20.61
CA ALA A 60 21.65 -2.13 19.93
C ALA A 60 21.24 -2.77 18.59
N LEU A 61 22.16 -3.46 17.91
CA LEU A 61 21.93 -4.06 16.60
C LEU A 61 21.38 -5.49 16.67
N PHE A 62 21.81 -6.29 17.66
CA PHE A 62 21.46 -7.72 17.75
C PHE A 62 20.65 -8.10 19.00
N GLY A 63 20.44 -7.16 19.94
CA GLY A 63 19.91 -7.48 21.26
C GLY A 63 20.96 -8.19 22.11
N GLY A 64 21.27 -7.66 23.29
CA GLY A 64 22.26 -8.28 24.19
C GLY A 64 21.84 -9.68 24.63
N PRO A 65 22.80 -10.58 24.96
CA PRO A 65 22.49 -11.92 25.42
C PRO A 65 21.70 -11.85 26.73
N VAL A 66 20.53 -12.49 26.75
CA VAL A 66 19.78 -12.76 27.98
C VAL A 66 20.50 -13.88 28.73
N ASN A 67 21.46 -13.53 29.57
CA ASN A 67 21.97 -14.46 30.58
C ASN A 67 20.88 -14.63 31.64
N SER A 68 20.12 -15.71 31.56
CA SER A 68 19.23 -16.18 32.62
C SER A 68 20.11 -16.81 33.71
N GLU A 69 20.59 -15.98 34.62
CA GLU A 69 21.14 -16.46 35.89
C GLU A 69 19.96 -16.71 36.84
N PRO A 70 19.86 -17.89 37.48
CA PRO A 70 18.83 -18.14 38.48
C PRO A 70 19.19 -17.40 39.77
N GLU A 71 18.59 -16.23 39.99
CA GLU A 71 18.62 -15.55 41.29
C GLU A 71 17.63 -16.27 42.23
N GLU A 72 18.16 -17.08 43.14
CA GLU A 72 17.44 -17.59 44.30
C GLU A 72 16.97 -16.43 45.19
N GLY A 73 15.66 -16.39 45.49
CA GLY A 73 15.16 -15.70 46.69
C GLY A 73 14.02 -14.70 46.48
N GLY A 74 12.82 -15.17 46.14
CA GLY A 74 11.58 -14.41 46.30
C GLY A 74 10.39 -15.35 46.51
N PRO A 75 9.46 -15.08 47.45
CA PRO A 75 8.35 -16.00 47.73
C PRO A 75 7.45 -16.11 46.51
N GLY A 76 7.29 -17.36 46.05
CA GLY A 76 6.62 -17.72 44.81
C GLY A 76 5.16 -17.30 44.77
N LEU A 77 4.89 -16.33 43.89
CA LEU A 77 3.68 -16.39 43.08
C LEU A 77 4.07 -17.25 41.88
N ASP A 78 3.63 -18.51 41.87
CA ASP A 78 3.75 -19.42 40.73
C ASP A 78 3.01 -18.83 39.53
N VAL A 79 3.66 -17.90 38.83
CA VAL A 79 3.27 -17.54 37.47
C VAL A 79 3.85 -18.64 36.60
N ALA A 80 3.18 -19.80 36.58
CA ALA A 80 3.30 -20.73 35.48
C ALA A 80 3.19 -19.88 34.20
N PRO A 81 4.10 -20.03 33.21
CA PRO A 81 3.91 -19.40 31.93
C PRO A 81 2.53 -19.86 31.45
N MET A 82 1.53 -18.97 31.50
CA MET A 82 0.32 -19.20 30.75
C MET A 82 0.84 -19.26 29.31
N GLU A 83 0.93 -20.47 28.75
CA GLU A 83 0.90 -20.66 27.32
C GLU A 83 -0.36 -19.91 26.87
N LEU A 84 -0.18 -18.66 26.46
CA LEU A 84 -1.16 -17.96 25.65
C LEU A 84 -1.58 -19.00 24.62
N PRO A 85 -2.87 -19.36 24.51
CA PRO A 85 -3.29 -20.25 23.45
C PRO A 85 -2.79 -19.58 22.17
N LYS A 86 -1.75 -20.15 21.56
CA LYS A 86 -1.23 -19.70 20.28
C LYS A 86 -2.36 -20.02 19.34
N SER A 87 -3.28 -19.09 19.18
CA SER A 87 -4.40 -19.22 18.28
C SER A 87 -3.76 -19.49 16.92
N SER A 88 -3.85 -20.75 16.47
CA SER A 88 -3.25 -21.12 15.21
C SER A 88 -4.06 -20.44 14.13
N THR A 89 -3.48 -19.39 13.56
CA THR A 89 -4.04 -18.75 12.37
C THR A 89 -3.67 -19.58 11.15
N TYR A 90 -4.17 -19.19 9.99
CA TYR A 90 -3.75 -19.73 8.72
C TYR A 90 -3.09 -18.66 7.88
N ARG A 91 -2.14 -19.08 7.05
CA ARG A 91 -1.74 -18.34 5.86
C ARG A 91 -2.52 -18.89 4.68
N THR A 92 -3.00 -18.01 3.82
CA THR A 92 -3.65 -18.39 2.57
C THR A 92 -2.80 -17.91 1.40
N VAL A 93 -2.67 -18.76 0.40
CA VAL A 93 -1.89 -18.52 -0.80
C VAL A 93 -2.71 -18.92 -2.02
N CYS A 94 -2.62 -18.11 -3.07
CA CYS A 94 -3.23 -18.40 -4.36
C CYS A 94 -2.23 -19.14 -5.21
N VAL A 95 -2.57 -20.36 -5.63
CA VAL A 95 -1.71 -21.23 -6.43
C VAL A 95 -2.22 -21.26 -7.86
N ARG A 96 -1.35 -20.96 -8.81
CA ARG A 96 -1.62 -21.13 -10.24
C ARG A 96 -1.40 -22.58 -10.64
N THR A 97 -2.40 -23.20 -11.24
CA THR A 97 -2.40 -24.66 -11.47
C THR A 97 -1.51 -25.10 -12.62
N CYS A 98 -1.20 -24.24 -13.61
CA CYS A 98 -0.37 -24.61 -14.76
C CYS A 98 1.14 -24.68 -14.50
N ASP A 99 1.65 -24.10 -13.41
CA ASP A 99 3.08 -24.15 -13.06
C ASP A 99 3.36 -24.22 -11.56
N GLY A 100 2.31 -24.32 -10.74
CA GLY A 100 2.39 -24.41 -9.28
C GLY A 100 2.94 -23.15 -8.61
N PHE A 101 3.10 -22.02 -9.31
CA PHE A 101 3.49 -20.76 -8.68
C PHE A 101 2.45 -20.33 -7.66
N TYR A 102 2.88 -19.69 -6.57
CA TYR A 102 1.97 -19.18 -5.56
C TYR A 102 2.34 -17.79 -5.06
N PHE A 103 1.31 -17.05 -4.64
CA PHE A 103 1.46 -15.74 -4.00
C PHE A 103 0.52 -15.63 -2.79
N PRO A 104 0.88 -14.86 -1.75
CA PRO A 104 0.08 -14.75 -0.54
C PRO A 104 -1.21 -13.95 -0.76
N ILE A 105 -2.30 -14.41 -0.13
CA ILE A 105 -3.57 -13.68 -0.02
C ILE A 105 -3.69 -13.09 1.39
N SER A 106 -3.61 -13.92 2.42
CA SER A 106 -3.64 -13.50 3.83
C SER A 106 -2.46 -14.08 4.61
N TYR A 107 -1.80 -13.25 5.41
CA TYR A 107 -0.68 -13.65 6.26
C TYR A 107 -1.11 -14.25 7.61
N ALA A 108 -2.33 -13.92 8.06
CA ALA A 108 -2.97 -14.47 9.23
C ALA A 108 -4.49 -14.36 9.05
N THR A 109 -5.18 -15.49 9.01
CA THR A 109 -6.64 -15.55 8.81
C THR A 109 -7.25 -16.75 9.52
N VAL A 110 -8.57 -16.86 9.46
CA VAL A 110 -9.37 -17.96 10.03
C VAL A 110 -10.18 -18.65 8.92
N PRO A 111 -10.57 -19.94 9.10
CA PRO A 111 -11.27 -20.69 8.06
C PRO A 111 -12.54 -20.03 7.51
N SER A 112 -13.27 -19.25 8.33
CA SER A 112 -14.48 -18.54 7.89
C SER A 112 -14.22 -17.46 6.83
N ARG A 113 -12.96 -17.07 6.60
CA ARG A 113 -12.55 -16.11 5.56
C ARG A 113 -12.04 -16.77 4.28
N PHE A 114 -11.84 -18.09 4.26
CA PHE A 114 -11.27 -18.78 3.10
C PHE A 114 -12.08 -18.58 1.82
N ALA A 115 -13.41 -18.48 1.90
CA ALA A 115 -14.24 -18.21 0.73
C ALA A 115 -13.97 -16.81 0.14
N SER A 116 -13.77 -15.80 0.99
CA SER A 116 -13.40 -14.45 0.54
C SER A 116 -11.99 -14.42 -0.04
N ASP A 117 -11.04 -15.10 0.61
CA ASP A 117 -9.66 -15.23 0.12
C ASP A 117 -9.61 -15.96 -1.23
N ASP A 118 -10.46 -16.97 -1.45
CA ASP A 118 -10.56 -17.70 -2.72
C ASP A 118 -11.11 -16.81 -3.85
N ALA A 119 -12.15 -16.03 -3.55
CA ALA A 119 -12.67 -15.06 -4.49
C ALA A 119 -11.58 -14.04 -4.87
N GLN A 120 -10.81 -13.53 -3.89
CA GLN A 120 -9.70 -12.63 -4.14
C GLN A 120 -8.58 -13.31 -4.98
N CYS A 121 -8.24 -14.56 -4.68
CA CYS A 121 -7.28 -15.35 -5.46
C CYS A 121 -7.65 -15.40 -6.94
N ARG A 122 -8.90 -15.75 -7.26
CA ARG A 122 -9.38 -15.83 -8.65
C ARG A 122 -9.39 -14.47 -9.35
N ARG A 123 -9.77 -13.41 -8.63
CA ARG A 123 -9.77 -12.03 -9.16
C ARG A 123 -8.38 -11.51 -9.50
N LEU A 124 -7.38 -11.90 -8.70
CA LEU A 124 -5.98 -11.51 -8.93
C LEU A 124 -5.30 -12.33 -10.04
N CYS A 125 -5.93 -13.42 -10.49
CA CYS A 125 -5.41 -14.27 -11.56
C CYS A 125 -6.45 -14.58 -12.64
N PRO A 126 -6.98 -13.56 -13.36
CA PRO A 126 -8.09 -13.75 -14.30
C PRO A 126 -7.70 -14.53 -15.57
N ALA A 127 -6.43 -14.49 -15.98
CA ALA A 127 -5.98 -15.11 -17.23
C ALA A 127 -5.57 -16.59 -17.09
N THR A 128 -5.71 -17.21 -15.90
CA THR A 128 -5.33 -18.61 -15.67
C THR A 128 -6.11 -19.19 -14.49
N GLU A 129 -6.35 -20.49 -14.49
CA GLU A 129 -6.94 -21.16 -13.33
C GLU A 129 -6.00 -21.12 -12.11
N ALA A 130 -6.48 -20.48 -11.05
CA ALA A 130 -5.83 -20.44 -9.74
C ALA A 130 -6.78 -20.92 -8.64
N GLN A 131 -6.20 -21.55 -7.62
CA GLN A 131 -6.94 -22.13 -6.49
C GLN A 131 -6.32 -21.69 -5.17
N LEU A 132 -7.13 -21.44 -4.16
CA LEU A 132 -6.64 -21.12 -2.82
C LEU A 132 -6.14 -22.38 -2.09
N PHE A 133 -4.96 -22.25 -1.48
CA PHE A 133 -4.42 -23.20 -0.52
C PHE A 133 -4.16 -22.50 0.80
N SER A 134 -4.20 -23.24 1.90
CA SER A 134 -3.91 -22.75 3.24
C SER A 134 -3.05 -23.70 4.03
N TYR A 135 -2.27 -23.16 4.97
CA TYR A 135 -1.45 -23.89 5.93
C TYR A 135 -1.42 -23.14 7.25
N ARG A 136 -1.10 -23.83 8.34
CA ARG A 136 -1.08 -23.26 9.69
C ARG A 136 0.02 -22.22 9.84
N ASN A 137 -0.31 -21.17 10.58
CA ASN A 137 0.59 -20.10 10.94
C ASN A 137 0.52 -19.85 12.46
N PRO A 138 1.63 -20.03 13.21
CA PRO A 138 2.98 -20.37 12.75
C PRO A 138 3.20 -21.88 12.52
N GLY A 139 4.33 -22.25 11.91
CA GLY A 139 4.90 -23.61 11.98
C GLY A 139 4.79 -24.48 10.72
N GLU A 140 3.96 -24.13 9.76
CA GLU A 140 3.87 -24.82 8.47
C GLU A 140 4.31 -23.90 7.31
N ASP A 141 4.50 -24.51 6.14
CA ASP A 141 4.88 -23.86 4.90
C ASP A 141 4.03 -24.37 3.71
N ILE A 142 4.41 -24.00 2.49
CA ILE A 142 3.68 -24.37 1.28
C ILE A 142 3.60 -25.90 1.06
N GLN A 143 4.59 -26.68 1.50
CA GLN A 143 4.63 -28.13 1.32
C GLN A 143 3.48 -28.84 2.07
N GLN A 144 3.02 -28.27 3.17
CA GLN A 144 1.92 -28.76 3.99
C GLN A 144 0.58 -28.11 3.61
N ALA A 145 0.56 -27.22 2.63
CA ALA A 145 -0.64 -26.49 2.26
C ALA A 145 -1.72 -27.40 1.65
N THR A 146 -2.97 -27.13 1.99
CA THR A 146 -4.14 -27.86 1.48
C THR A 146 -5.13 -26.90 0.83
N SER A 147 -5.75 -27.32 -0.26
CA SER A 147 -6.85 -26.56 -0.87
C SER A 147 -8.06 -26.51 0.08
N ILE A 148 -9.04 -25.66 -0.24
CA ILE A 148 -10.33 -25.62 0.47
C ILE A 148 -11.05 -26.99 0.43
N THR A 149 -10.79 -27.77 -0.62
CA THR A 149 -11.33 -29.13 -0.80
C THR A 149 -10.48 -30.22 -0.16
N GLY A 150 -9.41 -29.86 0.55
CA GLY A 150 -8.52 -30.78 1.28
C GLY A 150 -7.43 -31.43 0.42
N LYS A 151 -7.25 -31.03 -0.84
CA LYS A 151 -6.18 -31.57 -1.70
C LYS A 151 -4.83 -30.95 -1.30
N PRO A 152 -3.78 -31.74 -1.04
CA PRO A 152 -2.45 -31.20 -0.75
C PRO A 152 -1.87 -30.47 -1.95
N TYR A 153 -1.17 -29.35 -1.74
CA TYR A 153 -0.46 -28.62 -2.80
C TYR A 153 0.53 -29.53 -3.54
N MET A 154 1.24 -30.37 -2.80
CA MET A 154 2.23 -31.31 -3.33
C MET A 154 1.61 -32.43 -4.19
N SER A 155 0.29 -32.58 -4.21
CA SER A 155 -0.40 -33.50 -5.11
C SER A 155 -0.60 -32.94 -6.53
N LEU A 156 -0.38 -31.64 -6.74
CA LEU A 156 -0.43 -31.04 -8.06
C LEU A 156 0.75 -31.56 -8.92
N PRO A 157 0.52 -32.01 -10.16
CA PRO A 157 1.60 -32.40 -11.07
C PRO A 157 2.62 -31.28 -11.31
N THR A 158 2.17 -30.04 -11.17
CA THR A 158 2.94 -28.80 -11.37
C THR A 158 3.49 -28.22 -10.07
N ALA A 159 3.32 -28.89 -8.92
CA ALA A 159 3.80 -28.40 -7.64
C ALA A 159 5.29 -28.01 -7.71
N LEU A 160 5.61 -26.80 -7.25
CA LEU A 160 6.95 -26.21 -7.27
C LEU A 160 7.63 -26.12 -8.64
N MET A 161 6.92 -26.34 -9.76
CA MET A 161 7.51 -26.36 -11.11
C MET A 161 8.10 -24.98 -11.48
N TYR A 162 7.47 -23.89 -11.05
CA TYR A 162 7.95 -22.51 -11.19
C TYR A 162 9.37 -22.28 -10.65
N ARG A 163 9.85 -23.12 -9.72
CA ARG A 163 11.21 -23.03 -9.17
C ARG A 163 12.27 -23.57 -10.12
N LYS A 164 11.87 -24.41 -11.08
CA LYS A 164 12.76 -25.11 -12.00
C LYS A 164 12.70 -24.50 -13.40
N GLN A 165 11.54 -24.03 -13.82
CA GLN A 165 11.33 -23.47 -15.16
C GLN A 165 10.21 -22.43 -15.19
N LEU A 166 10.32 -21.51 -16.13
CA LEU A 166 9.25 -20.58 -16.47
C LEU A 166 8.38 -21.19 -17.57
N VAL A 167 7.07 -21.28 -17.35
CA VAL A 167 6.10 -21.69 -18.37
C VAL A 167 5.55 -20.43 -19.05
N PRO A 168 5.94 -20.11 -20.31
CA PRO A 168 5.64 -18.80 -20.91
C PRO A 168 4.15 -18.50 -21.07
N SER A 169 3.32 -19.54 -21.21
CA SER A 169 1.86 -19.44 -21.34
C SER A 169 1.12 -19.32 -20.01
N CYS A 170 1.82 -19.41 -18.86
CA CYS A 170 1.23 -19.49 -17.53
C CYS A 170 1.42 -18.15 -16.81
N SER A 171 0.38 -17.30 -16.82
CA SER A 171 0.43 -15.94 -16.28
C SER A 171 -0.95 -15.49 -15.77
N CYS A 172 -0.99 -14.72 -14.68
CA CYS A 172 -2.22 -14.10 -14.19
C CYS A 172 -2.72 -12.95 -15.08
N ARG A 173 -1.95 -12.58 -16.11
CA ARG A 173 -2.30 -11.59 -17.14
C ARG A 173 -2.12 -12.17 -18.53
N ALA A 174 -2.92 -11.72 -19.48
CA ALA A 174 -2.72 -12.10 -20.88
C ALA A 174 -1.37 -11.55 -21.41
N PRO A 175 -0.74 -12.23 -22.39
CA PRO A 175 0.47 -11.74 -23.03
C PRO A 175 0.27 -10.33 -23.60
N GLY A 176 1.19 -9.41 -23.29
CA GLY A 176 1.13 -8.02 -23.73
C GLY A 176 0.16 -7.11 -22.96
N GLN A 177 -0.59 -7.65 -21.98
CA GLN A 177 -1.54 -6.89 -21.17
C GLN A 177 -0.86 -6.24 -19.95
N SER A 178 -1.20 -4.98 -19.66
CA SER A 178 -0.77 -4.32 -18.41
C SER A 178 -1.58 -4.84 -17.21
N TRP A 179 -1.10 -4.60 -15.98
CA TRP A 179 -1.90 -4.95 -14.79
C TRP A 179 -3.18 -4.14 -14.67
N ALA A 180 -3.15 -2.86 -15.05
CA ALA A 180 -4.35 -2.02 -15.08
C ALA A 180 -5.41 -2.61 -16.02
N GLN A 181 -5.01 -3.06 -17.21
CA GLN A 181 -5.90 -3.70 -18.17
C GLN A 181 -6.37 -5.10 -17.74
N ALA A 182 -5.55 -5.84 -16.99
CA ALA A 182 -5.94 -7.17 -16.52
C ALA A 182 -6.96 -7.10 -15.38
N LEU A 183 -6.94 -6.01 -14.63
CA LEU A 183 -7.83 -5.79 -13.49
C LEU A 183 -8.99 -4.83 -13.82
N SER A 184 -9.00 -4.20 -15.01
CA SER A 184 -10.12 -3.40 -15.48
C SER A 184 -11.33 -4.31 -15.72
N GLY A 185 -12.46 -3.98 -15.10
CA GLY A 185 -13.67 -4.80 -15.05
C GLY A 185 -13.83 -5.62 -13.76
N LEU A 186 -12.82 -5.63 -12.89
CA LEU A 186 -12.91 -6.22 -11.54
C LEU A 186 -13.19 -5.16 -10.46
N GLU A 187 -13.49 -3.91 -10.84
CA GLU A 187 -13.90 -2.85 -9.92
C GLU A 187 -15.21 -3.25 -9.22
N ASP A 188 -15.06 -3.74 -8.01
CA ASP A 188 -16.20 -4.13 -7.21
C ASP A 188 -16.73 -2.88 -6.50
N ALA A 189 -17.83 -2.32 -7.02
CA ALA A 189 -18.51 -1.17 -6.40
C ALA A 189 -18.90 -1.43 -4.93
N SER A 190 -18.94 -2.70 -4.51
CA SER A 190 -19.15 -3.10 -3.12
C SER A 190 -17.99 -2.78 -2.17
N THR A 191 -16.78 -2.53 -2.69
CA THR A 191 -15.63 -2.11 -1.89
C THR A 191 -15.58 -0.61 -1.63
N LEU A 192 -16.33 0.19 -2.41
CA LEU A 192 -16.38 1.63 -2.28
C LEU A 192 -17.22 2.04 -1.07
N GLN A 193 -16.63 2.82 -0.18
CA GLN A 193 -17.30 3.41 0.97
C GLN A 193 -17.58 4.91 0.75
N LYS A 194 -18.55 5.44 1.50
CA LYS A 194 -18.86 6.87 1.45
C LYS A 194 -17.66 7.68 1.94
N GLY A 195 -17.03 8.42 1.03
CA GLY A 195 -15.84 9.24 1.30
C GLY A 195 -14.61 8.83 0.50
N ASP A 196 -14.66 7.70 -0.22
CA ASP A 196 -13.57 7.29 -1.09
C ASP A 196 -13.47 8.21 -2.32
N ILE A 197 -12.26 8.58 -2.69
CA ILE A 197 -11.98 9.35 -3.92
C ILE A 197 -11.66 8.36 -5.03
N LEU A 198 -12.58 8.22 -5.99
CA LEU A 198 -12.36 7.41 -7.18
C LEU A 198 -11.60 8.23 -8.22
N VAL A 199 -10.36 7.84 -8.51
CA VAL A 199 -9.59 8.40 -9.62
C VAL A 199 -9.87 7.56 -10.86
N THR A 200 -10.61 8.13 -11.81
CA THR A 200 -10.84 7.47 -13.11
C THR A 200 -9.57 7.51 -13.96
N GLU A 201 -9.52 6.71 -15.03
CA GLU A 201 -8.39 6.69 -15.95
C GLU A 201 -8.14 8.08 -16.57
N GLU A 202 -9.21 8.82 -16.87
CA GLU A 202 -9.14 10.19 -17.37
C GLU A 202 -8.54 11.16 -16.35
N GLN A 203 -8.96 11.06 -15.08
CA GLN A 203 -8.43 11.89 -14.00
C GLN A 203 -6.96 11.58 -13.69
N ALA A 204 -6.59 10.29 -13.70
CA ALA A 204 -5.19 9.89 -13.57
C ALA A 204 -4.34 10.47 -14.70
N LYS A 205 -4.86 10.43 -15.94
CA LYS A 205 -4.19 11.00 -17.10
C LYS A 205 -4.03 12.52 -17.00
N GLU A 206 -5.04 13.24 -16.51
CA GLU A 206 -4.95 14.69 -16.27
C GLU A 206 -3.91 15.01 -15.18
N MET A 207 -3.93 14.31 -14.05
CA MET A 207 -2.96 14.52 -12.96
C MET A 207 -1.53 14.14 -13.34
N SER A 208 -1.36 13.20 -14.28
CA SER A 208 -0.04 12.77 -14.77
C SER A 208 0.58 13.72 -15.80
N GLN A 209 -0.20 14.65 -16.35
CA GLN A 209 0.32 15.60 -17.33
C GLN A 209 1.17 16.67 -16.63
N PRO A 210 2.32 17.06 -17.20
CA PRO A 210 3.11 18.16 -16.67
C PRO A 210 2.24 19.43 -16.66
N ARG A 211 2.20 20.11 -15.51
CA ARG A 211 1.51 21.40 -15.43
C ARG A 211 2.13 22.32 -16.47
N PRO A 212 1.33 23.04 -17.28
CA PRO A 212 1.88 24.02 -18.19
C PRO A 212 2.74 24.98 -17.37
N ALA A 213 3.97 25.22 -17.83
CA ALA A 213 4.85 26.19 -17.20
C ALA A 213 4.12 27.53 -17.22
N SER A 214 3.59 27.94 -16.08
CA SER A 214 3.16 29.32 -15.91
C SER A 214 4.44 30.14 -15.92
N ASP A 215 4.62 30.94 -16.96
CA ASP A 215 5.70 31.92 -17.03
C ASP A 215 5.75 32.71 -15.71
N PRO A 216 6.93 32.88 -15.09
CA PRO A 216 7.08 33.70 -13.89
C PRO A 216 7.03 35.19 -14.30
N ALA A 217 5.88 35.65 -14.78
CA ALA A 217 5.67 37.03 -15.19
C ALA A 217 4.20 37.45 -15.04
N THR A 218 3.55 37.10 -13.93
CA THR A 218 2.37 37.86 -13.45
C THR A 218 2.15 37.71 -11.95
N ALA A 219 3.23 37.68 -11.17
CA ALA A 219 3.14 38.02 -9.75
C ALA A 219 3.21 39.55 -9.62
N GLY A 220 2.05 40.22 -9.71
CA GLY A 220 1.96 41.62 -9.29
C GLY A 220 0.85 42.44 -9.96
N ALA A 221 -0.36 42.40 -9.41
CA ALA A 221 -1.16 43.59 -9.09
C ALA A 221 -2.43 43.20 -8.32
N LYS A 222 -2.68 43.94 -7.24
CA LYS A 222 -3.71 43.77 -6.22
C LYS A 222 -5.13 43.91 -6.79
N GLY A 223 -6.11 43.21 -6.21
CA GLY A 223 -7.51 43.56 -6.45
C GLY A 223 -8.57 42.66 -5.83
N LYS A 224 -8.80 42.84 -4.52
CA LYS A 224 -10.08 42.70 -3.79
C LYS A 224 -10.85 41.37 -3.81
N ALA A 225 -11.21 40.98 -2.59
CA ALA A 225 -12.26 40.02 -2.27
C ALA A 225 -13.56 40.29 -3.05
N ALA A 226 -14.13 39.22 -3.60
CA ALA A 226 -15.57 39.07 -3.76
C ALA A 226 -15.90 37.61 -3.48
N ALA A 227 -16.67 37.39 -2.43
CA ALA A 227 -17.27 36.12 -2.10
C ALA A 227 -18.10 35.61 -3.28
N ALA A 228 -17.79 34.41 -3.77
CA ALA A 228 -18.65 33.70 -4.71
C ALA A 228 -19.53 32.72 -3.92
N THR A 229 -20.79 33.12 -3.75
CA THR A 229 -21.92 32.30 -3.30
C THR A 229 -22.03 31.03 -4.14
N PRO A 230 -22.31 29.84 -3.57
CA PRO A 230 -22.53 28.64 -4.37
C PRO A 230 -23.91 28.71 -5.03
N SER A 231 -23.95 29.03 -6.32
CA SER A 231 -25.16 28.85 -7.13
C SER A 231 -25.38 27.36 -7.40
N ARG A 232 -26.41 26.83 -6.76
CA ARG A 232 -27.07 25.56 -7.05
C ARG A 232 -27.82 25.64 -8.39
N PRO A 233 -27.59 24.74 -9.35
CA PRO A 233 -28.62 24.39 -10.32
C PRO A 233 -29.41 23.19 -9.78
N ALA A 234 -30.71 23.40 -9.59
CA ALA A 234 -31.66 22.33 -9.33
C ALA A 234 -31.90 21.52 -10.61
N ALA A 235 -32.23 20.24 -10.39
CA ALA A 235 -32.45 19.19 -11.37
C ALA A 235 -33.64 19.41 -12.31
N ALA A 236 -33.55 18.84 -13.51
CA ALA A 236 -34.68 18.38 -14.35
C ALA A 236 -34.16 17.40 -15.44
N PRO A 237 -35.01 16.51 -15.98
CA PRO A 237 -34.63 15.12 -16.30
C PRO A 237 -34.37 14.79 -17.78
N LEU A 238 -33.82 13.57 -17.92
CA LEU A 238 -33.56 12.68 -19.05
C LEU A 238 -34.45 12.82 -20.31
N ASP A 239 -33.80 12.77 -21.47
CA ASP A 239 -34.36 12.22 -22.71
C ASP A 239 -33.31 11.33 -23.42
N PRO A 240 -33.72 10.26 -24.14
CA PRO A 240 -32.84 9.19 -24.62
C PRO A 240 -32.25 9.49 -26.01
N VAL A 241 -31.01 9.08 -26.25
CA VAL A 241 -30.39 9.09 -27.59
C VAL A 241 -30.30 7.65 -28.13
N PRO A 242 -30.81 7.37 -29.36
CA PRO A 242 -30.83 6.04 -29.98
C PRO A 242 -29.44 5.59 -30.52
N PRO A 243 -29.27 4.29 -30.87
CA PRO A 243 -27.95 3.72 -31.17
C PRO A 243 -27.53 4.04 -32.61
N THR A 244 -26.31 4.54 -32.77
CA THR A 244 -25.68 4.64 -34.09
C THR A 244 -24.59 3.58 -34.24
N SER A 245 -24.83 2.79 -35.28
CA SER A 245 -24.04 1.77 -35.93
C SER A 245 -22.53 2.05 -36.07
N ALA A 246 -21.82 0.92 -36.04
CA ALA A 246 -20.46 0.65 -36.48
C ALA A 246 -19.96 1.42 -37.71
N ALA A 247 -18.66 1.75 -37.70
CA ALA A 247 -17.67 1.51 -38.76
C ALA A 247 -16.32 2.19 -38.39
N PRO A 248 -15.17 1.86 -39.01
CA PRO A 248 -14.71 0.57 -39.53
C PRO A 248 -13.33 0.16 -38.97
N LEU A 249 -12.99 -1.13 -39.09
CA LEU A 249 -11.63 -1.64 -38.99
C LEU A 249 -10.67 -0.90 -39.96
N ALA A 250 -9.47 -0.61 -39.49
CA ALA A 250 -8.29 -0.32 -40.31
C ALA A 250 -7.08 -1.10 -39.74
N PRO A 251 -6.09 -1.45 -40.57
CA PRO A 251 -5.65 -2.84 -40.72
C PRO A 251 -4.51 -3.27 -39.81
N ALA A 252 -4.44 -4.59 -39.63
CA ALA A 252 -3.28 -5.30 -39.12
C ALA A 252 -2.10 -5.20 -40.11
N ALA A 253 -1.02 -4.54 -39.69
CA ALA A 253 0.36 -4.86 -40.03
C ALA A 253 1.31 -3.90 -39.31
N GLU A 254 1.77 -4.26 -38.11
CA GLU A 254 3.05 -3.73 -37.60
C GLU A 254 3.68 -4.80 -36.72
N GLN A 255 4.76 -5.42 -37.22
CA GLN A 255 5.51 -6.45 -36.51
C GLN A 255 6.28 -5.82 -35.33
N PRO A 256 6.26 -6.41 -34.12
CA PRO A 256 6.98 -5.86 -32.98
C PRO A 256 8.47 -6.19 -33.10
N GLY A 257 9.33 -5.19 -33.31
CA GLY A 257 10.78 -5.44 -33.26
C GLY A 257 11.75 -4.35 -33.72
N ARG A 258 11.31 -3.25 -34.35
CA ARG A 258 12.23 -2.19 -34.78
C ARG A 258 11.66 -0.80 -34.56
N ARG A 259 11.96 -0.20 -33.41
CA ARG A 259 11.83 1.26 -33.24
C ARG A 259 13.19 1.89 -33.60
N PRO A 260 13.32 2.73 -34.63
CA PRO A 260 14.55 3.45 -34.89
C PRO A 260 14.78 4.49 -33.79
N VAL A 261 15.86 4.33 -33.03
CA VAL A 261 16.32 5.32 -32.04
C VAL A 261 16.98 6.47 -32.80
N ARG A 262 16.43 7.69 -32.68
CA ARG A 262 17.08 8.90 -33.17
C ARG A 262 17.92 9.50 -32.03
N VAL A 263 19.23 9.36 -32.13
CA VAL A 263 20.17 10.00 -31.20
C VAL A 263 20.29 11.47 -31.59
N ILE A 264 19.98 12.38 -30.66
CA ILE A 264 20.21 13.82 -30.81
C ILE A 264 21.56 14.13 -30.15
N PRO A 265 22.60 14.55 -30.89
CA PRO A 265 23.83 14.99 -30.26
C PRO A 265 23.62 16.34 -29.55
N ALA A 266 24.08 16.44 -28.31
CA ALA A 266 24.11 17.69 -27.56
C ALA A 266 25.14 18.66 -28.19
N PRO A 267 24.89 19.99 -28.18
CA PRO A 267 25.84 20.96 -28.71
C PRO A 267 27.10 20.98 -27.85
N GLY A 268 28.24 20.68 -28.48
CA GLY A 268 29.56 20.68 -27.85
C GLY A 268 29.93 22.07 -27.35
N GLY A 269 30.39 22.13 -26.10
CA GLY A 269 31.06 23.30 -25.56
C GLY A 269 32.41 23.49 -26.24
N SER A 270 32.64 24.67 -26.82
CA SER A 270 33.94 25.12 -27.30
C SER A 270 34.95 25.13 -26.15
N GLY A 271 35.75 24.08 -26.05
CA GLY A 271 37.03 24.12 -25.33
C GLY A 271 38.05 24.86 -26.19
N SER A 272 38.40 26.08 -25.76
CA SER A 272 39.53 26.84 -26.29
C SER A 272 40.83 26.20 -25.79
N THR A 273 41.66 25.74 -26.73
CA THR A 273 43.05 25.34 -26.52
C THR A 273 44.00 26.49 -26.88
N GLY A 274 44.86 26.86 -25.93
CA GLY A 274 46.27 27.19 -26.18
C GLY A 274 46.63 28.62 -26.57
N GLN A 275 47.15 29.40 -25.61
CA GLN A 275 48.57 29.71 -25.47
C GLN A 275 48.84 30.40 -24.14
#